data_AF-A0A5K1GW36-F1
#
_entry.id   AF-A0A5K1GW36-F1
#
_cell.length_a   1.000
_cell.length_b   1.000
_cell.length_c   1.000
_cell.angle_alpha   90.00
_cell.angle_beta   90.00
_cell.angle_gamma   90.00
#
_symmetry.space_group_name_H-M   'P 1'
#
loop_
_entity.id
_entity.type
_entity.pdbx_description
1 polymer ?
#
loop_
_entity_poly.entity_id
_entity_poly.type
_entity_poly.pdbx_seq_one_letter_code
_entity_poly.pdbx_strand_id
1 'polypeptide(L)'
;EYGHVSEIWFDGAKGNNTKNMTYHFNDWFSTVKRMQGSINIFSDAGPDVRWVGGETGTAGTTCWSPINRTSLRIGDGSIIG
;
A
#
# COMPACT_ATOMS: atom_id res chain seq x y z
N GLU A 1 18.97 14.21 -6.57
CA GLU A 1 17.50 14.32 -6.50
C GLU A 1 16.91 13.91 -7.85
N TYR A 2 15.71 13.31 -7.87
CA TYR A 2 15.08 12.74 -9.08
C TYR A 2 13.95 13.60 -9.67
N GLY A 3 13.77 14.83 -9.18
CA GLY A 3 12.69 15.70 -9.60
C GLY A 3 11.32 15.27 -9.05
N HIS A 4 10.26 15.55 -9.81
CA HIS A 4 8.89 15.23 -9.42
C HIS A 4 8.62 13.72 -9.50
N VAL A 5 8.06 13.17 -8.43
CA VAL A 5 7.62 11.77 -8.36
C VAL A 5 6.11 11.73 -8.19
N SER A 6 5.41 11.08 -9.12
CA SER A 6 3.95 10.98 -9.10
C SER A 6 3.42 9.87 -8.19
N GLU A 7 4.20 8.81 -7.98
CA GLU A 7 3.77 7.65 -7.20
C GLU A 7 4.95 6.95 -6.51
N ILE A 8 4.70 6.43 -5.32
CA ILE A 8 5.61 5.55 -4.59
C ILE A 8 4.90 4.26 -4.17
N TRP A 9 5.62 3.15 -4.25
CA TRP A 9 5.15 1.81 -3.92
C TRP A 9 5.79 1.28 -2.65
N PHE A 10 4.97 1.01 -1.64
CA PHE A 10 5.37 0.30 -0.43
C PHE A 10 4.72 -1.09 -0.42
N ASP A 11 5.46 -2.09 -0.90
CA ASP A 11 5.04 -3.48 -0.91
C ASP A 11 4.99 -4.06 0.53
N GLY A 12 3.91 -4.79 0.85
CA GLY A 12 3.71 -5.40 2.16
C GLY A 12 4.25 -6.83 2.32
N ALA A 13 4.73 -7.48 1.26
CA ALA A 13 5.14 -8.87 1.30
C ALA A 13 6.33 -9.11 2.25
N LYS A 14 6.18 -10.09 3.14
CA LYS A 14 7.20 -10.49 4.11
C LYS A 14 7.26 -12.02 4.19
N GLY A 15 8.36 -12.60 3.72
CA GLY A 15 8.53 -14.06 3.72
C GLY A 15 8.74 -14.65 5.12
N ASN A 16 8.35 -15.92 5.31
CA ASN A 16 8.39 -16.62 6.61
C ASN A 16 9.77 -16.69 7.26
N ASN A 17 10.86 -16.66 6.47
CA ASN A 17 12.25 -16.75 6.96
C ASN A 17 12.96 -15.39 6.97
N THR A 18 12.20 -14.29 6.93
CA THR A 18 12.77 -12.93 6.95
C THR A 18 12.90 -12.39 8.37
N LYS A 19 13.79 -11.42 8.56
CA LYS A 19 13.95 -10.72 9.83
C LYS A 19 12.60 -10.14 10.28
N ASN A 20 12.23 -10.37 11.54
CA ASN A 20 11.04 -9.77 12.08
C ASN A 20 11.24 -8.26 12.29
N MET A 21 10.86 -7.47 11.30
CA MET A 21 10.88 -6.01 11.35
C MET A 21 9.46 -5.47 11.53
N THR A 22 9.38 -4.39 12.31
CA THR A 22 8.19 -3.54 12.41
C THR A 22 8.37 -2.36 11.46
N TYR A 23 7.42 -2.18 10.56
CA TYR A 23 7.42 -1.06 9.62
C TYR A 23 6.49 0.04 10.12
N HIS A 24 7.03 1.24 10.27
CA HIS A 24 6.30 2.41 10.72
C HIS A 24 5.70 3.16 9.52
N PHE A 25 4.83 2.50 8.75
CA PHE A 25 4.28 3.01 7.50
C PHE A 25 3.66 4.41 7.62
N ASN A 26 2.97 4.71 8.73
CA ASN A 26 2.40 6.04 8.97
C ASN A 26 3.47 7.15 8.97
N ASP A 27 4.63 6.90 9.57
CA ASP A 27 5.73 7.86 9.62
C ASP A 27 6.34 8.05 8.23
N TRP A 28 6.44 6.97 7.45
CA TRP A 28 6.93 7.00 6.09
C TRP A 28 5.99 7.77 5.17
N PHE A 29 4.68 7.49 5.23
CA PHE A 29 3.67 8.20 4.47
C PHE A 29 3.68 9.69 4.78
N SER A 30 3.79 10.06 6.06
CA SER A 30 3.88 11.46 6.47
C SER A 30 5.12 12.15 5.91
N THR A 31 6.25 11.44 5.85
CA THR A 31 7.51 11.96 5.31
C THR A 31 7.42 12.15 3.80
N VAL A 32 6.90 11.16 3.09
CA VAL A 32 6.68 11.23 1.65
C VAL A 32 5.76 12.40 1.28
N LYS A 33 4.61 12.56 1.96
CA LYS A 33 3.70 13.69 1.71
C LYS A 33 4.33 15.04 2.04
N ARG A 34 5.24 15.12 3.02
CA ARG A 34 6.01 16.35 3.29
C ARG A 34 6.97 16.71 2.16
N MET A 35 7.58 15.71 1.51
CA MET A 35 8.56 15.92 0.45
C MET A 35 7.92 16.12 -0.93
N GLN A 36 6.80 15.45 -1.20
CA GLN A 36 6.07 15.47 -2.47
C GLN A 36 4.56 15.52 -2.16
N GLY A 37 3.99 16.71 -1.98
CA GLY A 37 2.61 16.87 -1.49
C GLY A 37 1.54 16.18 -2.35
N SER A 38 1.72 16.14 -3.66
CA SER A 38 0.79 15.56 -4.63
C SER A 38 1.04 14.09 -4.98
N ILE A 39 2.00 13.43 -4.34
CA ILE A 39 2.37 12.04 -4.67
C ILE A 39 1.27 11.06 -4.26
N ASN A 40 1.02 10.07 -5.11
CA ASN A 40 0.19 8.91 -4.77
C ASN A 40 1.03 7.89 -3.99
N ILE A 41 0.47 7.35 -2.91
CA ILE A 41 1.10 6.30 -2.13
C ILE A 41 0.31 5.01 -2.28
N PHE A 42 0.95 4.03 -2.91
CA PHE A 42 0.49 2.65 -2.94
C PHE A 42 1.01 1.87 -1.72
N SER A 43 0.12 1.07 -1.14
CA SER A 43 0.46 -0.15 -0.41
C SER A 43 -0.69 -1.14 -0.52
N ASP A 44 -0.58 -2.32 0.07
CA ASP A 44 -1.68 -3.29 0.13
C ASP A 44 -2.99 -2.65 0.63
N ALA A 45 -2.92 -1.66 1.53
CA ALA A 45 -4.07 -0.98 2.14
C ALA A 45 -4.08 0.56 1.94
N GLY A 46 -3.29 1.10 1.02
CA GLY A 46 -3.21 2.55 0.78
C GLY A 46 -2.10 3.29 1.56
N PRO A 47 -2.16 4.62 1.66
CA PRO A 47 -3.38 5.37 1.90
C PRO A 47 -4.17 5.76 0.65
N ASP A 48 -3.51 5.97 -0.50
CA ASP A 48 -4.14 6.54 -1.69
C ASP A 48 -4.55 5.45 -2.69
N VAL A 49 -3.69 4.45 -2.91
CA VAL A 49 -3.92 3.32 -3.84
C VAL A 49 -3.76 2.01 -3.09
N ARG A 50 -4.72 1.09 -3.22
CA ARG A 50 -4.68 -0.23 -2.58
C ARG A 50 -4.39 -1.34 -3.57
N TRP A 51 -3.81 -2.43 -3.09
CA TRP A 51 -3.73 -3.67 -3.85
C TRP A 51 -5.11 -4.29 -4.06
N VAL A 52 -5.28 -4.97 -5.20
CA VAL A 52 -6.57 -5.59 -5.58
C VAL A 52 -6.78 -6.97 -4.93
N GLY A 53 -5.76 -7.53 -4.28
CA GLY A 53 -5.83 -8.84 -3.62
C GLY A 53 -5.33 -10.02 -4.47
N GLY A 54 -4.72 -9.75 -5.62
CA GLY A 54 -4.09 -10.76 -6.47
C GLY A 54 -3.12 -10.17 -7.51
N GLU A 55 -2.32 -11.02 -8.12
CA GLU A 55 -1.30 -10.63 -9.13
C GLU A 55 -1.73 -10.97 -10.58
N THR A 56 -2.91 -11.55 -10.77
CA THR A 56 -3.43 -11.97 -12.08
C THR A 56 -3.91 -10.81 -12.96
N GLY A 57 -3.85 -9.57 -12.45
CA GLY A 57 -4.31 -8.38 -13.18
C GLY A 57 -5.83 -8.26 -13.27
N THR A 58 -6.57 -8.87 -12.35
CA THR A 58 -8.04 -8.83 -12.33
C THR A 58 -8.57 -8.28 -11.00
N ALA A 59 -9.70 -7.59 -11.06
CA ALA A 59 -10.45 -7.15 -9.89
C ALA A 59 -11.74 -7.95 -9.76
N GLY A 60 -12.28 -8.06 -8.54
CA GLY A 60 -13.60 -8.63 -8.32
C GLY A 60 -14.69 -7.89 -9.11
N THR A 61 -15.76 -8.60 -9.50
CA THR A 61 -16.86 -8.04 -10.30
C THR A 61 -17.48 -6.79 -9.66
N THR A 62 -17.50 -6.74 -8.32
CA THR A 62 -17.81 -5.54 -7.55
C THR A 62 -16.54 -5.03 -6.89
N CYS A 63 -16.00 -3.92 -7.40
CA CYS A 63 -14.78 -3.30 -6.88
C CYS A 63 -15.00 -1.79 -6.67
N TRP A 64 -15.30 -1.39 -5.44
CA TRP A 64 -15.52 0.01 -5.10
C TRP A 64 -14.21 0.70 -4.73
N SER A 65 -14.01 1.93 -5.21
CA SER A 65 -12.90 2.79 -4.75
C SER A 65 -12.96 3.08 -3.24
N PRO A 66 -14.11 3.48 -2.65
CA PRO A 66 -14.22 3.64 -1.21
C PRO A 66 -14.15 2.27 -0.51
N ILE A 67 -13.42 2.23 0.60
CA ILE A 67 -13.25 1.04 1.43
C ILE A 67 -13.38 1.40 2.91
N ASN A 68 -13.74 0.43 3.74
CA ASN A 68 -13.56 0.56 5.17
C ASN A 68 -12.09 0.28 5.52
N ARG A 69 -11.35 1.29 5.99
CA ARG A 69 -9.91 1.15 6.30
C ARG A 69 -9.61 0.18 7.44
N THR A 70 -10.60 -0.20 8.25
CA THR A 70 -10.42 -1.22 9.30
C THR A 70 -10.46 -2.65 8.76
N SER A 71 -10.82 -2.84 7.48
CA SER A 71 -10.92 -4.16 6.86
C SER A 71 -9.63 -4.63 6.19
N LEU A 72 -8.64 -3.74 6.04
CA LEU A 72 -7.37 -4.02 5.35
C LEU A 72 -6.18 -3.64 6.23
N ARG A 73 -5.08 -4.36 6.07
CA ARG A 73 -3.81 -4.15 6.75
C ARG A 73 -2.65 -4.44 5.80
N ILE A 74 -1.64 -3.58 5.82
CA ILE A 74 -0.42 -3.77 5.02
C ILE A 74 0.34 -5.00 5.51
N GLY A 75 0.72 -5.88 4.57
CA GLY A 75 1.42 -7.13 4.82
C GLY A 75 0.56 -8.25 5.38
N ASP A 76 -0.76 -8.09 5.34
CA ASP A 76 -1.69 -9.18 5.68
C ASP A 76 -2.04 -9.98 4.41
N GLY A 77 -1.32 -11.09 4.22
CA GLY A 77 -1.54 -12.00 3.10
C GLY A 77 -2.86 -12.78 3.15
N SER A 78 -3.70 -12.60 4.17
CA SER A 78 -5.04 -13.18 4.22
C SER A 78 -6.10 -12.30 3.53
N ILE A 79 -5.71 -11.09 3.12
CA ILE A 79 -6.58 -10.18 2.35
C ILE A 79 -6.61 -10.66 0.90
N ILE A 80 -7.66 -11.39 0.58
CA ILE A 80 -8.04 -11.79 -0.78
C ILE A 80 -9.27 -10.97 -1.18
N GLY A 81 -9.16 -10.30 -2.32
CA GLY A 81 -10.21 -9.47 -2.93
C GLY A 81 -11.13 -10.23 -3.86
#